data_AF-I3ZHJ1-F1
#
_entry.id   AF-I3ZHJ1-F1
#
_cell.length_a   1.000
_cell.length_b   1.000
_cell.length_c   1.000
_cell.angle_alpha   90.00
_cell.angle_beta   90.00
_cell.angle_gamma   90.00
#
_symmetry.space_group_name_H-M   'P 1'
#
loop_
_entity.id
_entity.type
_entity.pdbx_description
1 polymer ?
#
loop_
_entity_poly.entity_id
_entity_poly.type
_entity_poly.pdbx_seq_one_letter_code
_entity_poly.pdbx_strand_id
1 'polypeptide(L)'
;MSNRTIKILKPFVFLLALVPFFGIVWSFHEDTLGADPVQTITHWTGDWALWMLLISLAITPVRRLSPKLAWLVRLRRMLGLFAFFYASLHLLTYVLLFSGFDLPGALDALRQGQFHVLREDWIAVWPTMVEDVAKRRFIQVGLLSYVILLALALTSPQWIMRKMGGKPWQTLHRTVYIAAVFGVIHYWWLVKKGVLSPWKDSAVLLVLLLARPAYQWLKKKPAVRVAA
;
A
#
# COMPACT_ATOMS: atom_id res chain seq x y z
N MET A 1 -18.19 5.06 -20.97
CA MET A 1 -18.61 5.67 -19.69
C MET A 1 -18.38 7.16 -19.74
N SER A 2 -19.40 7.96 -19.39
CA SER A 2 -19.35 9.43 -19.51
C SER A 2 -18.43 10.07 -18.48
N ASN A 3 -17.94 11.29 -18.76
CA ASN A 3 -17.13 12.06 -17.80
C ASN A 3 -17.93 12.45 -16.55
N ARG A 4 -19.24 12.69 -16.68
CA ARG A 4 -20.14 13.01 -15.56
C ARG A 4 -20.22 11.85 -14.58
N THR A 5 -20.41 10.62 -15.08
CA THR A 5 -20.43 9.40 -14.25
C THR A 5 -19.14 9.23 -13.45
N ILE A 6 -17.98 9.53 -14.04
CA ILE A 6 -16.69 9.37 -13.35
C ILE A 6 -16.48 10.42 -12.26
N LYS A 7 -16.95 11.66 -12.48
CA LYS A 7 -16.93 12.69 -11.44
C LYS A 7 -17.73 12.28 -10.21
N ILE A 8 -18.85 11.59 -10.42
CA ILE A 8 -19.70 11.05 -9.34
C ILE A 8 -19.05 9.83 -8.70
N LEU A 9 -18.53 8.89 -9.50
CA LEU A 9 -17.98 7.64 -9.01
C LEU A 9 -16.73 7.81 -8.13
N LYS A 10 -15.89 8.82 -8.42
CA LYS A 10 -14.65 9.05 -7.66
C LYS A 10 -14.89 9.26 -6.16
N PRO A 11 -15.77 10.17 -5.72
CA PRO A 11 -16.18 10.29 -4.32
C PRO A 11 -16.65 8.97 -3.72
N PHE A 12 -17.50 8.20 -4.41
CA PHE A 12 -17.96 6.90 -3.89
C PHE A 12 -16.82 5.91 -3.67
N VAL A 13 -15.90 5.78 -4.63
CA VAL A 13 -14.74 4.88 -4.48
C VAL A 13 -13.79 5.39 -3.39
N PHE A 14 -13.66 6.71 -3.24
CA PHE A 14 -12.88 7.32 -2.14
C PHE A 14 -13.49 6.98 -0.77
N LEU A 15 -14.81 7.16 -0.61
CA LEU A 15 -15.51 6.80 0.63
C LEU A 15 -15.42 5.30 0.91
N LEU A 16 -15.62 4.46 -0.11
CA LEU A 16 -15.49 3.01 0.02
C LEU A 16 -14.08 2.61 0.46
N ALA A 17 -13.05 3.27 -0.06
CA ALA A 17 -11.67 3.02 0.34
C ALA A 17 -11.34 3.49 1.76
N LEU A 18 -12.19 4.33 2.37
CA LEU A 18 -12.09 4.74 3.79
C LEU A 18 -12.88 3.84 4.74
N VAL A 19 -13.83 3.05 4.26
CA VAL A 19 -14.64 2.14 5.10
C VAL A 19 -13.76 1.27 6.02
N PRO A 20 -12.65 0.67 5.57
CA PRO A 20 -11.83 -0.16 6.44
C PRO A 20 -11.13 0.60 7.57
N PHE A 21 -10.77 1.87 7.31
CA PHE A 21 -10.22 2.75 8.33
C PHE A 21 -11.26 3.05 9.40
N PHE A 22 -12.48 3.43 9.01
CA PHE A 22 -13.54 3.68 9.99
C PHE A 22 -13.98 2.40 10.72
N GLY A 23 -13.95 1.26 10.03
CA GLY A 23 -14.27 -0.04 10.62
C GLY A 23 -13.30 -0.43 11.75
N ILE A 24 -12.00 -0.20 11.57
CA ILE A 24 -11.02 -0.49 12.63
C ILE A 24 -11.11 0.52 13.78
N VAL A 25 -11.38 1.80 13.50
CA VAL A 25 -11.60 2.82 14.54
C VAL A 25 -12.85 2.50 15.37
N TRP A 26 -13.93 2.09 14.72
CA TRP A 26 -15.15 1.65 15.39
C TRP A 26 -14.88 0.42 16.26
N SER A 27 -14.20 -0.58 15.72
CA SER A 27 -13.87 -1.82 16.44
C SER A 27 -12.96 -1.58 17.65
N PHE A 28 -12.08 -0.57 17.58
CA PHE A 28 -11.28 -0.12 18.71
C PHE A 28 -12.14 0.51 19.80
N HIS A 29 -13.11 1.36 19.43
CA HIS A 29 -13.99 2.01 20.40
C HIS A 29 -14.92 1.03 21.14
N GLU A 30 -15.36 -0.02 20.45
CA GLU A 30 -16.22 -1.06 21.01
C GLU A 30 -15.43 -2.18 21.74
N ASP A 31 -14.11 -2.03 21.89
CA ASP A 31 -13.21 -3.02 22.49
C ASP A 31 -13.32 -4.43 21.85
N THR A 32 -13.70 -4.51 20.57
CA THR A 32 -13.93 -5.78 19.84
C THR A 32 -12.71 -6.29 19.07
N LEU A 33 -11.53 -5.69 19.24
CA LEU A 33 -10.31 -6.06 18.49
C LEU A 33 -9.65 -7.37 18.97
N GLY A 34 -10.16 -7.96 20.06
CA GLY A 34 -9.63 -9.19 20.64
C GLY A 34 -8.45 -8.95 21.58
N ALA A 35 -7.71 -10.03 21.87
CA ALA A 35 -6.71 -10.06 22.95
C ALA A 35 -5.47 -9.20 22.70
N ASP A 36 -5.10 -8.98 21.44
CA ASP A 36 -3.99 -8.09 21.06
C ASP A 36 -4.49 -7.07 20.01
N PRO A 37 -5.04 -5.93 20.46
CA PRO A 37 -5.53 -4.89 19.57
C PRO A 37 -4.44 -4.32 18.64
N VAL A 38 -3.22 -4.16 19.14
CA VAL A 38 -2.11 -3.56 18.37
C VAL A 38 -1.72 -4.46 17.21
N GLN A 39 -1.61 -5.77 17.43
CA GLN A 39 -1.36 -6.74 16.36
C GLN A 39 -2.49 -6.73 15.33
N THR A 40 -3.75 -6.70 15.78
CA THR A 40 -4.92 -6.68 14.89
C THR A 40 -4.94 -5.44 14.01
N ILE A 41 -4.73 -4.24 14.58
CA ILE A 41 -4.68 -2.99 13.82
C ILE A 41 -3.50 -3.01 12.83
N THR A 42 -2.35 -3.52 13.25
CA THR A 42 -1.14 -3.60 12.41
C THR A 42 -1.35 -4.52 11.21
N HIS A 43 -1.90 -5.72 11.42
CA HIS A 43 -2.21 -6.63 10.32
C HIS A 43 -3.31 -6.08 9.41
N TRP A 44 -4.39 -5.54 9.98
CA TRP A 44 -5.50 -4.97 9.22
C TRP A 44 -5.03 -3.84 8.27
N THR A 45 -4.28 -2.88 8.80
CA THR A 45 -3.75 -1.77 8.00
C THR A 45 -2.73 -2.25 6.96
N GLY A 46 -1.93 -3.27 7.25
CA GLY A 46 -1.00 -3.90 6.32
C GLY A 46 -1.71 -4.64 5.16
N ASP A 47 -2.74 -5.43 5.47
CA ASP A 47 -3.56 -6.13 4.48
C ASP A 47 -4.22 -5.12 3.52
N TRP A 48 -4.83 -4.05 4.05
CA TRP A 48 -5.45 -3.02 3.22
C TRP A 48 -4.45 -2.22 2.38
N ALA A 49 -3.23 -2.00 2.87
CA ALA A 49 -2.16 -1.41 2.07
C ALA A 49 -1.83 -2.29 0.85
N LEU A 50 -1.66 -3.60 1.08
CA LEU A 50 -1.37 -4.57 0.02
C LEU A 50 -2.53 -4.73 -0.96
N TRP A 51 -3.77 -4.84 -0.48
CA TRP A 51 -4.95 -4.98 -1.32
C TRP A 51 -5.18 -3.76 -2.19
N MET A 52 -5.06 -2.53 -1.66
CA MET A 52 -5.17 -1.30 -2.46
C MET A 52 -4.08 -1.24 -3.55
N LEU A 53 -2.86 -1.70 -3.23
CA LEU A 53 -1.76 -1.79 -4.19
C LEU A 53 -2.08 -2.80 -5.30
N LEU A 54 -2.54 -4.00 -4.95
CA LEU A 54 -2.90 -5.07 -5.89
C LEU A 54 -4.08 -4.64 -6.79
N ILE A 55 -5.11 -4.02 -6.24
CA ILE A 55 -6.24 -3.48 -7.02
C ILE A 55 -5.74 -2.42 -8.02
N SER A 56 -4.86 -1.51 -7.59
CA SER A 56 -4.27 -0.50 -8.47
C SER A 56 -3.45 -1.12 -9.62
N LEU A 57 -2.71 -2.19 -9.33
CA LEU A 57 -1.97 -2.96 -10.34
C LEU A 57 -2.91 -3.70 -11.31
N ALA A 58 -4.02 -4.27 -10.81
CA ALA A 58 -5.00 -5.02 -11.58
C ALA A 58 -5.71 -4.22 -12.66
N ILE A 59 -5.84 -2.89 -12.50
CA ILE A 59 -6.47 -2.02 -13.50
C ILE A 59 -5.82 -2.15 -14.89
N THR A 60 -4.50 -2.32 -14.96
CA THR A 60 -3.79 -2.40 -16.24
C THR A 60 -4.12 -3.67 -17.03
N PRO A 61 -3.99 -4.90 -16.47
CA PRO A 61 -4.38 -6.12 -17.16
C PRO A 61 -5.89 -6.16 -17.45
N VAL A 62 -6.75 -5.73 -16.52
CA VAL A 62 -8.21 -5.69 -16.73
C VAL A 62 -8.59 -4.86 -17.95
N ARG A 63 -7.98 -3.67 -18.12
CA ARG A 63 -8.20 -2.85 -19.31
C ARG A 63 -7.80 -3.55 -20.61
N ARG A 64 -6.74 -4.37 -20.59
CA ARG A 64 -6.23 -5.06 -21.78
C ARG A 64 -7.11 -6.23 -22.20
N LEU A 65 -7.71 -6.92 -21.23
CA LEU A 65 -8.64 -8.02 -21.46
C LEU A 65 -10.02 -7.49 -21.87
N SER A 66 -10.48 -6.40 -21.25
CA SER A 66 -11.75 -5.77 -21.56
C SER A 66 -11.58 -4.27 -21.83
N PRO A 67 -11.48 -3.86 -23.12
CA PRO A 67 -11.40 -2.45 -23.50
C PRO A 67 -12.58 -1.61 -22.98
N LYS A 68 -13.76 -2.23 -22.78
CA LYS A 68 -14.95 -1.58 -22.19
C LYS A 68 -14.68 -1.03 -20.78
N LEU A 69 -13.74 -1.64 -20.05
CA LEU A 69 -13.34 -1.26 -18.68
C LEU A 69 -12.16 -0.27 -18.65
N ALA A 70 -11.72 0.28 -19.78
CA ALA A 70 -10.60 1.22 -19.84
C ALA A 70 -10.76 2.48 -18.98
N TRP A 71 -11.99 2.83 -18.62
CA TRP A 71 -12.28 3.95 -17.74
C TRP A 71 -11.68 3.77 -16.33
N LEU A 72 -11.44 2.54 -15.87
CA LEU A 72 -10.83 2.23 -14.57
C LEU A 72 -9.44 2.87 -14.38
N VAL A 73 -8.72 3.14 -15.47
CA VAL A 73 -7.43 3.85 -15.44
C VAL A 73 -7.53 5.21 -14.73
N ARG A 74 -8.70 5.85 -14.79
CA ARG A 74 -8.96 7.15 -14.13
C ARG A 74 -9.05 7.04 -12.60
N LEU A 75 -9.18 5.82 -12.06
CA LEU A 75 -9.18 5.54 -10.62
C LEU A 75 -7.82 5.06 -10.09
N ARG A 76 -6.93 4.59 -10.97
CA ARG A 76 -5.63 3.98 -10.61
C ARG A 76 -4.79 4.84 -9.66
N ARG A 77 -4.68 6.14 -9.94
CA ARG A 77 -3.92 7.05 -9.09
C ARG A 77 -4.52 7.15 -7.68
N MET A 78 -5.84 7.23 -7.56
CA MET A 78 -6.51 7.35 -6.28
C MET A 78 -6.29 6.10 -5.42
N LEU A 79 -6.44 4.91 -6.02
CA LEU A 79 -6.20 3.64 -5.33
C LEU A 79 -4.73 3.47 -4.93
N GLY A 80 -3.78 3.90 -5.77
CA GLY A 80 -2.37 3.93 -5.40
C GLY A 80 -2.05 4.87 -4.24
N LEU A 81 -2.73 6.01 -4.13
CA LEU A 81 -2.61 6.91 -2.98
C LEU A 81 -3.24 6.31 -1.72
N PHE A 82 -4.34 5.56 -1.84
CA PHE A 82 -4.89 4.79 -0.72
C PHE A 82 -3.95 3.67 -0.26
N ALA A 83 -3.26 2.98 -1.19
CA ALA A 83 -2.22 2.03 -0.82
C ALA A 83 -1.11 2.69 0.01
N PHE A 84 -0.66 3.89 -0.39
CA PHE A 84 0.30 4.66 0.40
C PHE A 84 -0.30 5.13 1.75
N PHE A 85 -1.54 5.60 1.78
CA PHE A 85 -2.23 5.98 3.02
C PHE A 85 -2.25 4.83 4.04
N TYR A 86 -2.69 3.63 3.62
CA TYR A 86 -2.71 2.46 4.51
C TYR A 86 -1.29 1.98 4.86
N ALA A 87 -0.32 2.09 3.94
CA ALA A 87 1.08 1.79 4.26
C ALA A 87 1.66 2.76 5.31
N SER A 88 1.28 4.04 5.26
CA SER A 88 1.63 5.02 6.29
C SER A 88 0.95 4.71 7.62
N LEU A 89 -0.33 4.32 7.61
CA LEU A 89 -1.00 3.85 8.84
C LEU A 89 -0.29 2.63 9.43
N HIS A 90 0.05 1.64 8.60
CA HIS A 90 0.77 0.45 9.02
C HIS A 90 2.16 0.76 9.59
N LEU A 91 2.89 1.71 9.01
CA LEU A 91 4.16 2.17 9.59
C LEU A 91 3.94 2.94 10.89
N LEU A 92 2.90 3.77 10.96
CA LEU A 92 2.56 4.52 12.17
C LEU A 92 2.12 3.60 13.32
N THR A 93 1.48 2.46 13.07
CA THR A 93 1.16 1.52 14.15
C THR A 93 2.44 0.96 14.77
N TYR A 94 3.47 0.67 13.98
CA TYR A 94 4.77 0.30 14.53
C TYR A 94 5.39 1.44 15.35
N VAL A 95 5.45 2.66 14.79
CA VAL A 95 6.10 3.81 15.43
C VAL A 95 5.38 4.24 16.71
N LEU A 96 4.05 4.23 16.72
CA LEU A 96 3.25 4.80 17.82
C LEU A 96 2.71 3.77 18.81
N LEU A 97 2.53 2.50 18.39
CA LEU A 97 1.92 1.47 19.23
C LEU A 97 2.88 0.34 19.59
N PHE A 98 3.92 0.09 18.79
CA PHE A 98 4.83 -1.05 18.99
C PHE A 98 6.21 -0.66 19.54
N SER A 99 6.72 0.53 19.20
CA SER A 99 8.06 1.00 19.58
C SER A 99 8.27 1.18 21.09
N GLY A 100 7.19 1.16 21.88
CA GLY A 100 7.16 1.55 23.29
C GLY A 100 6.84 3.02 23.53
N PHE A 101 6.44 3.77 22.50
CA PHE A 101 6.01 5.16 22.62
C PHE A 101 4.75 5.29 23.50
N ASP A 102 4.83 6.09 24.58
CA ASP A 102 3.70 6.35 25.47
C ASP A 102 2.73 7.35 24.82
N LEU A 103 1.85 6.84 23.95
CA LEU A 103 0.88 7.65 23.24
C LEU A 103 -0.09 8.39 24.19
N PRO A 104 -0.67 7.77 25.24
CA PRO A 104 -1.46 8.48 26.24
C PRO A 104 -0.70 9.62 26.93
N GLY A 105 0.51 9.35 27.44
CA GLY A 105 1.36 10.36 28.08
C GLY A 105 1.70 11.51 27.14
N ALA A 106 2.03 11.20 25.88
CA ALA A 106 2.28 12.21 24.85
C ALA A 106 1.05 13.08 24.56
N LEU A 107 -0.16 12.50 24.50
CA LEU A 107 -1.38 13.28 24.31
C LEU A 107 -1.66 14.22 25.49
N ASP A 108 -1.39 13.78 26.71
CA ASP A 108 -1.56 14.60 27.91
C ASP A 108 -0.50 15.71 28.00
N ALA A 109 0.75 15.41 27.66
CA ALA A 109 1.82 16.41 27.55
C ALA A 109 1.50 17.49 26.50
N LEU A 110 0.97 17.10 25.34
CA LEU A 110 0.50 18.03 24.30
C LEU A 110 -0.61 18.96 24.81
N ARG A 111 -1.62 18.41 25.51
CA ARG A 111 -2.72 19.19 26.09
C ARG A 111 -2.24 20.21 27.13
N GLN A 112 -1.17 19.89 27.84
CA GLN A 112 -0.58 20.73 28.88
C GLN A 112 0.52 21.67 28.34
N GLY A 113 0.80 21.67 27.03
CA GLY A 113 1.86 22.47 26.44
C GLY A 113 3.29 22.03 26.81
N GLN A 114 3.44 20.80 27.32
CA GLN A 114 4.71 20.23 27.78
C GLN A 114 5.47 19.56 26.65
N PHE A 115 5.93 20.35 25.66
CA PHE A 115 6.62 19.82 24.48
C PHE A 115 7.95 19.13 24.77
N HIS A 116 8.55 19.38 25.94
CA HIS A 116 9.80 18.73 26.35
C HIS A 116 9.59 17.23 26.62
N VAL A 117 8.50 16.84 27.29
CA VAL A 117 8.14 15.43 27.55
C VAL A 117 8.00 14.66 26.23
N LEU A 118 7.31 15.25 25.25
CA LEU A 118 7.18 14.66 23.91
C LEU A 118 8.53 14.38 23.25
N ARG A 119 9.45 15.35 23.36
CA ARG A 119 10.79 15.24 22.80
C ARG A 119 11.58 14.16 23.52
N GLU A 120 11.47 14.09 24.84
CA GLU A 120 12.17 13.10 25.68
C GLU A 120 11.68 11.68 25.37
N ASP A 121 10.36 11.46 25.36
CA ASP A 121 9.76 10.17 25.00
C ASP A 121 10.14 9.75 23.58
N TRP A 122 10.07 10.69 22.63
CA TRP A 122 10.47 10.44 21.24
C TRP A 122 11.95 10.04 21.10
N ILE A 123 12.84 10.73 21.82
CA ILE A 123 14.28 10.40 21.82
C ILE A 123 14.51 9.05 22.49
N ALA A 124 13.77 8.74 23.56
CA ALA A 124 13.91 7.49 24.30
C ALA A 124 13.56 6.25 23.47
N VAL A 125 12.58 6.34 22.55
CA VAL A 125 12.20 5.22 21.67
C VAL A 125 13.06 5.07 20.42
N TRP A 126 13.93 6.05 20.10
CA TRP A 126 14.75 5.97 18.90
C TRP A 126 15.71 4.77 18.86
N PRO A 127 16.44 4.43 19.94
CA PRO A 127 17.33 3.27 19.96
C PRO A 127 16.60 1.95 19.71
N THR A 128 15.41 1.75 20.30
CA THR A 128 14.62 0.52 20.13
C THR A 128 14.18 0.35 18.69
N MET A 129 13.70 1.42 18.05
CA MET A 129 13.29 1.40 16.65
C MET A 129 14.47 1.07 15.72
N VAL A 130 15.64 1.70 15.94
CA VAL A 130 16.84 1.44 15.14
C VAL A 130 17.31 -0.01 15.31
N GLU A 131 17.32 -0.51 16.54
CA GLU A 131 17.71 -1.88 16.86
C GLU A 131 16.77 -2.91 16.20
N ASP A 132 15.47 -2.68 16.25
CA ASP A 132 14.48 -3.53 15.58
C ASP A 132 14.66 -3.52 14.06
N VAL A 133 14.86 -2.36 13.45
CA VAL A 133 15.14 -2.24 12.01
C VAL A 133 16.43 -2.96 11.63
N ALA A 134 17.49 -2.86 12.46
CA ALA A 134 18.76 -3.53 12.23
C ALA A 134 18.65 -5.05 12.34
N LYS A 135 17.90 -5.56 13.32
CA LYS A 135 17.78 -7.00 13.60
C LYS A 135 16.78 -7.71 12.69
N ARG A 136 15.70 -7.03 12.27
CA ARG A 136 14.54 -7.66 11.63
C ARG A 136 14.52 -7.39 10.13
N ARG A 137 14.95 -8.39 9.34
CA ARG A 137 14.97 -8.31 7.86
C ARG A 137 13.61 -7.99 7.24
N PHE A 138 12.51 -8.47 7.83
CA PHE A 138 11.18 -8.17 7.31
C PHE A 138 10.86 -6.67 7.43
N ILE A 139 11.25 -5.99 8.51
CA ILE A 139 11.09 -4.55 8.67
C ILE A 139 11.87 -3.80 7.58
N GLN A 140 13.10 -4.21 7.30
CA GLN A 140 13.93 -3.58 6.26
C GLN A 140 13.27 -3.65 4.88
N VAL A 141 12.75 -4.83 4.50
CA VAL A 141 12.03 -5.00 3.22
C VAL A 141 10.74 -4.19 3.19
N GLY A 142 9.99 -4.15 4.29
CA GLY A 142 8.80 -3.32 4.44
C GLY A 142 9.10 -1.82 4.26
N LEU A 143 10.17 -1.33 4.91
CA LEU A 143 10.62 0.06 4.78
C LEU A 143 11.08 0.39 3.35
N LEU A 144 11.78 -0.52 2.67
CA LEU A 144 12.14 -0.34 1.27
C LEU A 144 10.90 -0.22 0.38
N SER A 145 9.87 -1.06 0.61
CA SER A 145 8.59 -0.93 -0.08
C SER A 145 7.93 0.42 0.19
N TYR A 146 7.89 0.84 1.46
CA TYR A 146 7.34 2.14 1.88
C TYR A 146 8.06 3.32 1.23
N VAL A 147 9.40 3.32 1.19
CA VAL A 147 10.19 4.38 0.54
C VAL A 147 9.88 4.48 -0.95
N ILE A 148 9.71 3.34 -1.63
CA ILE A 148 9.26 3.34 -3.02
C ILE A 148 7.87 3.97 -3.12
N LEU A 149 6.90 3.52 -2.31
CA LEU A 149 5.54 4.07 -2.32
C LEU A 149 5.50 5.57 -2.00
N LEU A 150 6.33 6.03 -1.06
CA LEU A 150 6.49 7.45 -0.72
C LEU A 150 6.99 8.24 -1.92
N ALA A 151 8.03 7.76 -2.61
CA ALA A 151 8.53 8.42 -3.82
C ALA A 151 7.46 8.50 -4.92
N LEU A 152 6.64 7.45 -5.08
CA LEU A 152 5.52 7.44 -6.03
C LEU A 152 4.40 8.41 -5.62
N ALA A 153 4.07 8.48 -4.33
CA ALA A 153 3.05 9.38 -3.79
C ALA A 153 3.46 10.85 -3.96
N LEU A 154 4.71 11.17 -3.60
CA LEU A 154 5.29 12.50 -3.75
C LEU A 154 5.37 12.93 -5.22
N THR A 155 5.62 12.01 -6.15
CA THR A 155 5.66 12.30 -7.59
C THR A 155 4.32 12.11 -8.31
N SER A 156 3.24 11.88 -7.55
CA SER A 156 1.90 11.73 -8.11
C SER A 156 1.24 13.04 -8.60
N PRO A 157 1.46 14.24 -8.00
CA PRO A 157 0.85 15.50 -8.46
C PRO A 157 1.13 15.80 -9.94
N GLN A 158 0.12 16.33 -10.66
CA GLN A 158 0.24 16.59 -12.10
C GLN A 158 1.37 17.58 -12.44
N TRP A 159 1.66 18.53 -11.57
CA TRP A 159 2.72 19.51 -11.82
C TRP A 159 4.12 18.87 -11.77
N ILE A 160 4.35 17.91 -10.86
CA ILE A 160 5.62 17.16 -10.81
C ILE A 160 5.76 16.27 -12.05
N MET A 161 4.71 15.55 -12.41
CA MET A 161 4.69 14.73 -13.63
C MET A 161 5.03 15.55 -14.89
N ARG A 162 4.47 16.76 -15.01
CA ARG A 162 4.76 17.67 -16.12
C ARG A 162 6.22 18.16 -16.09
N LYS A 163 6.77 18.45 -14.91
CA LYS A 163 8.15 18.93 -14.74
C LYS A 163 9.20 17.84 -15.01
N MET A 164 8.97 16.61 -14.54
CA MET A 164 9.90 15.48 -14.74
C MET A 164 9.92 14.95 -16.18
N GLY A 165 8.86 15.21 -16.94
CA GLY A 165 8.63 14.60 -18.24
C GLY A 165 8.11 13.16 -18.15
N GLY A 166 7.41 12.74 -19.22
CA GLY A 166 6.67 11.47 -19.21
C GLY A 166 7.55 10.22 -19.07
N LYS A 167 8.72 10.18 -19.73
CA LYS A 167 9.59 8.98 -19.73
C LYS A 167 10.21 8.71 -18.34
N PRO A 168 10.91 9.66 -17.68
CA PRO A 168 11.46 9.43 -16.34
C PRO A 168 10.37 9.12 -15.30
N TRP A 169 9.25 9.85 -15.36
CA TRP A 169 8.11 9.62 -14.47
C TRP A 169 7.55 8.21 -14.62
N GLN A 170 7.43 7.70 -15.85
CA GLN A 170 6.99 6.32 -16.10
C GLN A 170 8.00 5.28 -15.61
N THR A 171 9.31 5.53 -15.75
CA THR A 171 10.35 4.64 -15.24
C THR A 171 10.27 4.55 -13.72
N LEU A 172 10.18 5.69 -13.03
CA LEU A 172 9.97 5.73 -11.58
C LEU A 172 8.69 4.99 -11.21
N HIS A 173 7.56 5.26 -11.85
CA HIS A 173 6.29 4.60 -11.53
C HIS A 173 6.23 3.11 -11.87
N ARG A 174 7.23 2.54 -12.55
CA ARG A 174 7.36 1.08 -12.72
C ARG A 174 7.96 0.41 -11.48
N THR A 175 8.63 1.15 -10.59
CA THR A 175 9.14 0.57 -9.33
C THR A 175 8.00 0.10 -8.40
N VAL A 176 6.75 0.48 -8.68
CA VAL A 176 5.55 -0.05 -8.00
C VAL A 176 5.48 -1.58 -8.01
N TYR A 177 5.99 -2.24 -9.06
CA TYR A 177 6.03 -3.71 -9.11
C TYR A 177 7.05 -4.27 -8.10
N ILE A 178 8.17 -3.57 -7.90
CA ILE A 178 9.17 -3.91 -6.89
C ILE A 178 8.57 -3.73 -5.48
N ALA A 179 7.88 -2.61 -5.24
CA ALA A 179 7.18 -2.37 -3.97
C ALA A 179 6.15 -3.48 -3.65
N ALA A 180 5.38 -3.93 -4.66
CA ALA A 180 4.42 -5.02 -4.45
C ALA A 180 5.10 -6.36 -4.11
N VAL A 181 6.20 -6.70 -4.79
CA VAL A 181 6.98 -7.90 -4.47
C VAL A 181 7.57 -7.81 -3.06
N PHE A 182 8.16 -6.66 -2.70
CA PHE A 182 8.68 -6.44 -1.35
C PHE A 182 7.59 -6.50 -0.29
N GLY A 183 6.40 -5.96 -0.55
CA GLY A 183 5.24 -6.07 0.35
C GLY A 183 4.85 -7.52 0.64
N VAL A 184 4.81 -8.37 -0.40
CA VAL A 184 4.53 -9.80 -0.24
C VAL A 184 5.65 -10.53 0.51
N ILE A 185 6.92 -10.25 0.20
CA ILE A 185 8.06 -10.84 0.92
C ILE A 185 8.05 -10.43 2.40
N HIS A 186 7.80 -9.15 2.68
CA HIS A 186 7.63 -8.62 4.02
C HIS A 186 6.55 -9.41 4.78
N TYR A 187 5.39 -9.65 4.15
CA TYR A 187 4.31 -10.41 4.77
C TYR A 187 4.69 -11.88 5.05
N TRP A 188 5.33 -12.56 4.09
CA TRP A 188 5.80 -13.94 4.30
C TRP A 188 6.82 -14.08 5.43
N TRP A 189 7.68 -13.09 5.63
CA TRP A 189 8.68 -13.11 6.71
C TRP A 189 8.13 -12.66 8.06
N LEU A 190 7.00 -11.93 8.06
CA LEU A 190 6.31 -11.54 9.28
C LEU A 190 5.57 -12.72 9.91
N VAL A 191 4.87 -13.51 9.09
CA VAL A 191 4.05 -14.62 9.60
C VAL A 191 4.90 -15.76 10.15
N LYS A 192 4.37 -16.44 11.17
CA LYS A 192 5.02 -17.64 11.73
C LYS A 192 5.11 -18.73 10.66
N LYS A 193 6.15 -19.55 10.73
CA LYS A 193 6.29 -20.73 9.86
C LYS A 193 5.02 -21.60 9.95
N GLY A 194 4.51 -22.04 8.81
CA GLY A 194 3.29 -22.83 8.70
C GLY A 194 2.01 -22.01 8.52
N VAL A 195 2.03 -20.69 8.78
CA VAL A 195 0.91 -19.80 8.48
C VAL A 195 1.00 -19.39 7.01
N LEU A 196 0.00 -19.78 6.23
CA LEU A 196 -0.03 -19.53 4.78
C LEU A 196 -0.81 -18.27 4.40
N SER A 197 -1.27 -17.42 5.34
CA SER A 197 -2.11 -16.26 5.00
C SER A 197 -1.65 -15.43 3.77
N PRO A 198 -0.35 -15.21 3.51
CA PRO A 198 0.09 -14.41 2.35
C PRO A 198 -0.05 -15.12 0.99
N TRP A 199 -0.45 -16.40 0.95
CA TRP A 199 -0.54 -17.19 -0.29
C TRP A 199 -1.51 -16.57 -1.30
N LYS A 200 -2.63 -16.00 -0.82
CA LYS A 200 -3.66 -15.39 -1.68
C LYS A 200 -3.10 -14.17 -2.39
N ASP A 201 -2.44 -13.28 -1.66
CA ASP A 201 -1.84 -12.07 -2.21
C ASP A 201 -0.68 -12.40 -3.16
N SER A 202 0.09 -13.44 -2.84
CA SER A 202 1.15 -13.96 -3.69
C SER A 202 0.62 -14.48 -5.03
N ALA A 203 -0.47 -15.26 -5.00
CA ALA A 203 -1.10 -15.78 -6.21
C ALA A 203 -1.66 -14.65 -7.07
N VAL A 204 -2.35 -13.67 -6.46
CA VAL A 204 -2.85 -12.49 -7.16
C VAL A 204 -1.70 -11.71 -7.79
N LEU A 205 -0.64 -11.40 -7.03
CA LEU A 205 0.51 -10.67 -7.54
C LEU A 205 1.18 -11.42 -8.71
N LEU A 206 1.38 -12.73 -8.58
CA LEU A 206 1.99 -13.56 -9.64
C LEU A 206 1.17 -13.47 -10.93
N VAL A 207 -0.16 -13.64 -10.85
CA VAL A 207 -1.06 -13.49 -11.99
C VAL A 207 -0.93 -12.10 -12.61
N LEU A 208 -0.91 -11.05 -11.79
CA LEU A 208 -0.79 -9.66 -12.26
C LEU A 208 0.55 -9.37 -12.95
N LEU A 209 1.65 -9.91 -12.43
CA LEU A 209 2.98 -9.76 -13.02
C LEU A 209 3.09 -10.48 -14.37
N LEU A 210 2.53 -11.69 -14.47
CA LEU A 210 2.55 -12.51 -15.69
C LEU A 210 1.56 -12.04 -16.76
N ALA A 211 0.50 -11.33 -16.37
CA ALA A 211 -0.53 -10.86 -17.32
C ALA A 211 0.04 -9.97 -18.44
N ARG A 212 1.08 -9.17 -18.16
CA ARG A 212 1.69 -8.28 -19.14
C ARG A 212 2.48 -9.03 -20.23
N PRO A 213 3.46 -9.89 -19.93
CA PRO A 213 4.18 -10.68 -20.94
C PRO A 213 3.27 -11.70 -21.63
N ALA A 214 2.37 -12.37 -20.91
CA ALA A 214 1.44 -13.33 -21.51
C ALA A 214 0.57 -12.71 -22.61
N TYR A 215 0.02 -11.51 -22.35
CA TYR A 215 -0.76 -10.78 -23.37
C TYR A 215 0.06 -10.43 -24.62
N GLN A 216 1.34 -10.06 -24.45
CA GLN A 216 2.20 -9.73 -25.58
C GLN A 216 2.55 -10.97 -26.41
N TRP A 217 2.76 -12.11 -25.75
CA TRP A 217 3.02 -13.38 -26.41
C TRP A 217 1.79 -13.90 -27.18
N LEU A 218 0.61 -13.83 -26.59
CA LEU A 218 -0.65 -14.22 -27.24
C LEU A 218 -0.99 -13.38 -28.48
N LYS A 219 -0.61 -12.08 -28.49
CA LYS A 219 -0.76 -11.22 -29.66
C LYS A 219 0.30 -11.40 -30.73
N LYS A 220 1.44 -12.03 -30.40
CA LYS A 220 2.52 -12.36 -31.35
C LYS A 220 2.29 -13.68 -32.10
N LYS A 221 1.03 -14.11 -32.35
CA LYS A 221 0.81 -15.24 -33.26
C LYS A 221 1.28 -14.83 -34.66
N PRO A 222 2.25 -15.55 -35.28
CA PRO A 222 2.54 -15.35 -36.68
C PRO A 222 1.27 -15.67 -37.46
N ALA A 223 0.91 -14.83 -38.42
CA ALA A 223 -0.06 -15.22 -39.44
C ALA A 223 0.43 -16.57 -39.98
N VAL A 224 -0.39 -17.61 -39.85
CA VAL A 224 -0.17 -18.85 -40.58
C VAL A 224 -0.10 -18.41 -42.04
N ARG A 225 1.11 -18.40 -42.62
CA ARG A 225 1.27 -18.30 -44.06
C ARG A 225 0.59 -19.55 -44.60
N VAL A 226 -0.66 -19.41 -45.04
CA VAL A 226 -1.26 -20.37 -45.97
C VAL A 226 -0.41 -20.24 -47.23
N ALA A 227 0.51 -21.17 -47.39
CA ALA A 227 1.27 -21.34 -48.60
C ALA A 227 0.58 -22.41 -49.45
N ALA A 228 0.55 -22.14 -50.76
CA ALA A 228 -0.04 -22.87 -51.88
C ALA A 228 -1.55 -22.62 -52.09
#